data_AF-A0A936Q9L5-F1
#
_entry.id   AF-A0A936Q9L5-F1
#
_cell.length_a   1.000
_cell.length_b   1.000
_cell.length_c   1.000
_cell.angle_alpha   90.00
_cell.angle_beta   90.00
_cell.angle_gamma   90.00
#
_symmetry.space_group_name_H-M   'P 1'
#
loop_
_entity.id
_entity.type
_entity.pdbx_description
1 polymer ?
#
loop_
_entity_poly.entity_id
_entity_poly.type
_entity_poly.pdbx_seq_one_letter_code
_entity_poly.pdbx_strand_id
1 'polypeptide(L)'
;MEAGIVIVGGGAAGLLAAASAAARLREAASAAPVVVLEAAREPGRKILVSGGGHCNVLPLREARARFVSSSPRRLVDRCLDRFPLAGQRAFFEEILGGPLREEAESAKLYPPSNRARDVRDALVAHARAAGAEVRTSMPVREVSRGGGGGFDVRLDGDALAASRLVLATGGRSVLAGGADAAGFDWAASFGHTIRPLCPALVPLTGSSPAHAALSGVSLEVAVTATSSGESVTTRGGFLFTHKGWSGPAVLDVSHVASRALAEGRPFAVTVSFGWNAEEWEAALRAHPGSGSVLGVLRRSLPDRVAALVLGEAGVAGDVPLHRLTREARREVVRALTALPLPVEGTEGYRTAEVTAGGVALEEVDPGSGASRLVPGLFLAGEILDATGPIGGFNFQWAWATGRTAGDGAAKSFLAGAAVSP
;
A
#
# COMPACT_ATOMS: atom_id res chain seq x y z
N MET A 1 -13.29 -27.63 -18.21
CA MET A 1 -14.48 -27.09 -17.52
C MET A 1 -14.78 -25.69 -18.06
N GLU A 2 -16.02 -25.22 -18.03
CA GLU A 2 -16.39 -23.86 -18.47
C GLU A 2 -16.91 -23.05 -17.27
N ALA A 3 -16.36 -21.85 -17.10
CA ALA A 3 -16.77 -20.90 -16.08
C ALA A 3 -17.30 -19.62 -16.73
N GLY A 4 -18.38 -19.04 -16.18
CA GLY A 4 -18.88 -17.75 -16.67
C GLY A 4 -17.88 -16.64 -16.36
N ILE A 5 -17.41 -16.60 -15.11
CA ILE A 5 -16.44 -15.61 -14.63
C ILE A 5 -15.35 -16.32 -13.81
N VAL A 6 -14.09 -16.08 -14.18
CA VAL A 6 -12.93 -16.54 -13.42
C VAL A 6 -12.24 -15.34 -12.79
N ILE A 7 -11.92 -15.44 -11.50
CA ILE A 7 -11.10 -14.48 -10.76
C ILE A 7 -9.78 -15.15 -10.40
N VAL A 8 -8.66 -14.57 -10.84
CA VAL A 8 -7.32 -15.06 -10.52
C VAL A 8 -6.77 -14.26 -9.35
N GLY A 9 -6.59 -14.93 -8.20
CA GLY A 9 -6.18 -14.36 -6.93
C GLY A 9 -7.33 -14.31 -5.91
N GLY A 10 -7.19 -15.02 -4.79
CA GLY A 10 -8.11 -15.04 -3.66
C GLY A 10 -7.72 -14.05 -2.55
N GLY A 11 -7.14 -12.92 -2.93
CA GLY A 11 -6.79 -11.81 -2.03
C GLY A 11 -7.98 -10.88 -1.73
N ALA A 12 -7.68 -9.73 -1.13
CA ALA A 12 -8.65 -8.71 -0.77
C ALA A 12 -9.58 -8.31 -1.93
N ALA A 13 -9.00 -7.90 -3.05
CA ALA A 13 -9.76 -7.48 -4.23
C ALA A 13 -10.51 -8.65 -4.89
N GLY A 14 -9.87 -9.83 -4.98
CA GLY A 14 -10.44 -10.99 -5.66
C GLY A 14 -11.64 -11.59 -4.93
N LEU A 15 -11.59 -11.72 -3.60
CA LEU A 15 -12.73 -12.20 -2.80
C LEU A 15 -13.94 -11.28 -2.93
N LEU A 16 -13.71 -9.96 -2.91
CA LEU A 16 -14.80 -9.01 -3.06
C LEU A 16 -15.32 -8.93 -4.50
N ALA A 17 -14.45 -9.07 -5.50
CA ALA A 17 -14.87 -9.21 -6.90
C ALA A 17 -15.76 -10.44 -7.09
N ALA A 18 -15.40 -11.58 -6.50
CA ALA A 18 -16.18 -12.80 -6.56
C ALA A 18 -17.56 -12.65 -5.91
N ALA A 19 -17.61 -12.06 -4.71
CA ALA A 19 -18.86 -11.77 -4.01
C ALA A 19 -19.78 -10.86 -4.83
N SER A 20 -19.24 -9.76 -5.36
CA SER A 20 -20.01 -8.79 -6.15
C SER A 20 -20.53 -9.40 -7.46
N ALA A 21 -19.69 -10.15 -8.16
CA ALA A 21 -20.06 -10.82 -9.40
C ALA A 21 -21.16 -11.87 -9.16
N ALA A 22 -20.99 -12.74 -8.16
CA ALA A 22 -21.94 -13.80 -7.85
C ALA A 22 -23.29 -13.24 -7.38
N ALA A 23 -23.28 -12.22 -6.52
CA ALA A 23 -24.49 -11.54 -6.09
C ALA A 23 -25.27 -10.96 -7.28
N ARG A 24 -24.57 -10.27 -8.20
CA ARG A 24 -25.21 -9.68 -9.39
C ARG A 24 -25.76 -10.73 -10.36
N LEU A 25 -25.05 -11.83 -10.58
CA LEU A 25 -25.55 -12.93 -11.43
C LEU A 25 -26.79 -13.58 -10.81
N ARG A 26 -26.79 -13.77 -9.49
CA ARG A 26 -27.94 -14.30 -8.74
C ARG A 26 -29.15 -13.36 -8.81
N GLU A 27 -28.95 -12.05 -8.64
CA GLU A 27 -30.00 -11.03 -8.83
C GLU A 27 -30.63 -11.11 -10.23
N ALA A 28 -29.83 -11.42 -11.25
CA ALA A 28 -30.27 -11.60 -12.63
C ALA A 28 -30.75 -13.03 -12.96
N ALA A 29 -30.94 -13.90 -11.96
CA ALA A 29 -31.34 -15.31 -12.10
C ALA A 29 -30.43 -16.12 -13.05
N SER A 30 -29.15 -15.74 -13.18
CA SER A 30 -28.16 -16.46 -13.96
C SER A 30 -27.45 -17.51 -13.11
N ALA A 31 -27.37 -18.74 -13.63
CA ALA A 31 -26.65 -19.85 -13.00
C ALA A 31 -25.16 -19.91 -13.40
N ALA A 32 -24.64 -18.87 -14.06
CA ALA A 32 -23.27 -18.85 -14.54
C ALA A 32 -22.28 -18.94 -13.36
N PRO A 33 -21.34 -19.91 -13.39
CA PRO A 33 -20.41 -20.12 -12.27
C PRO A 33 -19.38 -18.99 -12.17
N VAL A 34 -19.13 -18.56 -10.93
CA VAL A 34 -18.07 -17.62 -10.55
C VAL A 34 -17.02 -18.38 -9.75
N VAL A 35 -15.81 -18.48 -10.29
CA VAL A 35 -14.72 -19.29 -9.71
C VAL A 35 -13.53 -18.42 -9.36
N VAL A 36 -13.09 -18.46 -8.10
CA VAL A 36 -11.83 -17.88 -7.65
C VAL A 36 -10.76 -18.96 -7.67
N LEU A 37 -9.63 -18.65 -8.31
CA LEU A 37 -8.44 -19.49 -8.34
C LEU A 37 -7.35 -18.84 -7.48
N GLU A 38 -7.09 -19.43 -6.31
CA GLU A 38 -6.05 -18.99 -5.38
C GLU A 38 -4.87 -19.97 -5.41
N ALA A 39 -3.67 -19.45 -5.64
CA ALA A 39 -2.45 -20.24 -5.70
C ALA A 39 -2.04 -20.81 -4.34
N ALA A 40 -2.24 -20.07 -3.26
CA ALA A 40 -1.92 -20.49 -1.90
C ALA A 40 -2.92 -21.51 -1.37
N ARG A 41 -2.53 -22.22 -0.29
CA ARG A 41 -3.41 -23.19 0.40
C ARG A 41 -4.62 -22.54 1.06
N GLU A 42 -4.51 -21.27 1.43
CA GLU A 42 -5.56 -20.48 2.05
C GLU A 42 -5.69 -19.12 1.36
N PRO A 43 -6.92 -18.62 1.14
CA PRO A 43 -7.12 -17.29 0.56
C PRO A 43 -6.82 -16.19 1.59
N GLY A 44 -6.62 -14.97 1.10
CA GLY A 44 -6.49 -13.78 1.92
C GLY A 44 -5.26 -13.75 2.83
N ARG A 45 -4.16 -14.44 2.49
CA ARG A 45 -2.95 -14.47 3.34
C ARG A 45 -2.43 -13.08 3.72
N LYS A 46 -2.52 -12.10 2.81
CA LYS A 46 -2.11 -10.71 3.08
C LYS A 46 -3.00 -10.02 4.11
N ILE A 47 -4.27 -10.39 4.19
CA ILE A 47 -5.17 -9.95 5.26
C ILE A 47 -4.64 -10.48 6.59
N LEU A 48 -4.31 -11.77 6.67
CA LEU A 48 -3.87 -12.43 7.90
C LEU A 48 -2.61 -11.82 8.53
N VAL A 49 -1.65 -11.34 7.74
CA VAL A 49 -0.40 -10.75 8.25
C VAL A 49 -0.47 -9.23 8.43
N SER A 50 -1.51 -8.58 7.90
CA SER A 50 -1.61 -7.12 7.93
C SER A 50 -1.89 -6.56 9.33
N GLY A 51 -1.40 -5.34 9.59
CA GLY A 51 -1.60 -4.66 10.87
C GLY A 51 -1.11 -5.48 12.08
N GLY A 52 -0.01 -6.24 11.92
CA GLY A 52 0.51 -7.11 12.98
C GLY A 52 -0.40 -8.30 13.32
N GLY A 53 -1.28 -8.72 12.40
CA GLY A 53 -2.27 -9.77 12.63
C GLY A 53 -3.63 -9.26 13.12
N HIS A 54 -3.80 -7.94 13.25
CA HIS A 54 -5.07 -7.31 13.63
C HIS A 54 -5.92 -6.89 12.42
N CYS A 55 -5.31 -6.78 11.23
CA CYS A 55 -5.89 -6.22 10.02
C CYS A 55 -6.38 -4.78 10.20
N ASN A 56 -5.62 -3.85 9.63
CA ASN A 56 -6.07 -2.48 9.47
C ASN A 56 -7.03 -2.40 8.27
N VAL A 57 -8.32 -2.65 8.52
CA VAL A 57 -9.36 -2.88 7.51
C VAL A 57 -9.53 -1.65 6.60
N LEU A 58 -9.53 -0.48 7.21
CA LEU A 58 -9.81 0.81 6.57
C LEU A 58 -9.07 1.94 7.31
N PRO A 59 -8.76 3.05 6.62
CA PRO A 59 -8.36 4.26 7.30
C PRO A 59 -9.54 4.87 8.07
N LEU A 60 -9.24 5.61 9.14
CA LEU A 60 -10.26 6.37 9.87
C LEU A 60 -10.82 7.52 9.03
N ARG A 61 -10.00 8.10 8.14
CA ARG A 61 -10.35 9.25 7.29
C ARG A 61 -9.81 9.07 5.88
N GLU A 62 -10.52 9.62 4.90
CA GLU A 62 -10.06 9.67 3.51
C GLU A 62 -8.77 10.49 3.39
N ALA A 63 -7.79 9.97 2.66
CA ALA A 63 -6.54 10.66 2.36
C ALA A 63 -6.12 10.45 0.90
N ARG A 64 -7.08 10.59 -0.01
CA ARG A 64 -6.89 10.39 -1.46
C ARG A 64 -5.69 11.14 -2.00
N ALA A 65 -5.45 12.35 -1.45
CA ALA A 65 -4.29 13.21 -1.71
C ALA A 65 -2.94 12.46 -1.71
N ARG A 66 -2.84 11.43 -0.90
CA ARG A 66 -1.61 10.70 -0.57
C ARG A 66 -1.44 9.41 -1.37
N PHE A 67 -2.39 9.04 -2.22
CA PHE A 67 -2.19 7.91 -3.14
C PHE A 67 -1.13 8.28 -4.18
N VAL A 68 -0.19 7.36 -4.38
CA VAL A 68 0.88 7.45 -5.36
C VAL A 68 0.46 6.68 -6.61
N SER A 69 0.56 7.32 -7.77
CA SER A 69 0.25 6.74 -9.08
C SER A 69 1.00 7.52 -10.15
N SER A 70 1.48 6.83 -11.19
CA SER A 70 1.97 7.51 -12.41
C SER A 70 0.83 7.94 -13.32
N SER A 71 -0.36 7.37 -13.10
CA SER A 71 -1.57 7.69 -13.84
C SER A 71 -2.24 8.96 -13.27
N PRO A 72 -3.04 9.70 -14.06
CA PRO A 72 -3.68 10.91 -13.58
C PRO A 72 -4.53 10.67 -12.33
N ARG A 73 -4.31 11.48 -11.31
CA ARG A 73 -4.96 11.37 -10.00
C ARG A 73 -6.48 11.22 -10.04
N ARG A 74 -7.16 11.92 -10.96
CA ARG A 74 -8.61 11.79 -11.17
C ARG A 74 -9.07 10.34 -11.41
N LEU A 75 -8.21 9.47 -11.94
CA LEU A 75 -8.53 8.05 -12.17
C LEU A 75 -8.56 7.29 -10.85
N VAL A 76 -7.59 7.51 -9.98
CA VAL A 76 -7.57 6.97 -8.61
C VAL A 76 -8.82 7.41 -7.86
N ASP A 77 -9.14 8.71 -7.91
CA ASP A 77 -10.33 9.25 -7.23
C ASP A 77 -11.62 8.60 -7.78
N ARG A 78 -11.76 8.46 -9.11
CA ARG A 78 -12.94 7.83 -9.73
C ARG A 78 -13.11 6.36 -9.36
N CYS A 79 -12.03 5.61 -9.14
CA CYS A 79 -12.08 4.24 -8.64
C CYS A 79 -12.58 4.20 -7.19
N LEU A 80 -12.02 5.06 -6.33
CA LEU A 80 -12.42 5.15 -4.91
C LEU A 80 -13.88 5.61 -4.75
N ASP A 81 -14.40 6.42 -5.68
CA ASP A 81 -15.81 6.86 -5.68
C ASP A 81 -16.80 5.72 -5.93
N ARG A 82 -16.39 4.60 -6.54
CA ARG A 82 -17.30 3.48 -6.79
C ARG A 82 -17.69 2.73 -5.53
N PHE A 83 -16.84 2.80 -4.51
CA PHE A 83 -17.15 2.27 -3.19
C PHE A 83 -16.55 3.21 -2.14
N PRO A 84 -17.24 4.31 -1.78
CA PRO A 84 -16.70 5.32 -0.87
C PRO A 84 -16.43 4.76 0.53
N LEU A 85 -15.49 5.36 1.27
CA LEU A 85 -15.07 4.88 2.61
C LEU A 85 -16.24 4.62 3.58
N ALA A 86 -17.26 5.48 3.58
CA ALA A 86 -18.45 5.28 4.42
C ALA A 86 -19.22 3.99 4.07
N GLY A 87 -19.36 3.71 2.77
CA GLY A 87 -19.97 2.46 2.29
C GLY A 87 -19.10 1.25 2.62
N GLN A 88 -17.77 1.38 2.53
CA GLN A 88 -16.84 0.32 2.92
C GLN A 88 -16.95 0.02 4.41
N ARG A 89 -17.01 1.05 5.26
CA ARG A 89 -17.22 0.91 6.70
C ARG A 89 -18.50 0.15 6.99
N ALA A 90 -19.64 0.61 6.45
CA ALA A 90 -20.93 -0.04 6.66
C ALA A 90 -20.92 -1.52 6.22
N PHE A 91 -20.31 -1.82 5.07
CA PHE A 91 -20.16 -3.20 4.58
C PHE A 91 -19.37 -4.08 5.56
N PHE A 92 -18.23 -3.59 6.06
CA PHE A 92 -17.43 -4.37 6.99
C PHE A 92 -18.09 -4.53 8.35
N GLU A 93 -18.79 -3.50 8.84
CA GLU A 93 -19.56 -3.59 10.09
C GLU A 93 -20.70 -4.61 10.00
N GLU A 94 -21.34 -4.71 8.82
CA GLU A 94 -22.35 -5.72 8.54
C GLU A 94 -21.76 -7.14 8.55
N ILE A 95 -20.73 -7.42 7.75
CA ILE A 95 -20.20 -8.79 7.63
C ILE A 95 -19.42 -9.24 8.88
N LEU A 96 -18.95 -8.30 9.71
CA LEU A 96 -18.27 -8.59 10.98
C LEU A 96 -19.22 -8.60 12.19
N GLY A 97 -20.48 -8.19 12.00
CA GLY A 97 -21.49 -8.20 13.06
C GLY A 97 -21.29 -7.15 14.15
N GLY A 98 -20.72 -5.98 13.82
CA GLY A 98 -20.54 -4.90 14.78
C GLY A 98 -19.66 -3.73 14.29
N PRO A 99 -19.64 -2.60 15.01
CA PRO A 99 -18.90 -1.40 14.61
C PRO A 99 -17.39 -1.66 14.58
N LEU A 100 -16.69 -1.09 13.60
CA LEU A 100 -15.23 -1.18 13.55
C LEU A 100 -14.61 -0.43 14.74
N ARG A 101 -13.53 -0.98 15.30
CA ARG A 101 -12.80 -0.35 16.39
C ARG A 101 -11.91 0.76 15.83
N GLU A 102 -12.15 1.99 16.29
CA GLU A 102 -11.32 3.13 15.91
C GLU A 102 -10.05 3.22 16.78
N GLU A 103 -8.91 3.48 16.15
CA GLU A 103 -7.64 3.84 16.80
C GLU A 103 -7.28 5.26 16.35
N ALA A 104 -7.59 6.24 17.19
CA ALA A 104 -7.53 7.66 16.84
C ALA A 104 -6.09 8.14 16.61
N GLU A 105 -5.15 7.66 17.43
CA GLU A 105 -3.73 8.06 17.40
C GLU A 105 -3.07 7.71 16.07
N SER A 106 -3.43 6.55 15.50
CA SER A 106 -2.88 6.06 14.24
C SER A 106 -3.81 6.31 13.04
N ALA A 107 -5.02 6.83 13.30
CA ALA A 107 -6.10 7.05 12.34
C ALA A 107 -6.49 5.77 11.55
N LYS A 108 -6.69 4.65 12.25
CA LYS A 108 -6.98 3.32 11.67
C LYS A 108 -8.28 2.72 12.18
N LEU A 109 -8.86 1.81 11.39
CA LEU A 109 -10.02 1.00 11.77
C LEU A 109 -9.66 -0.48 11.77
N TYR A 110 -10.00 -1.16 12.86
CA TYR A 110 -9.76 -2.59 13.08
C TYR A 110 -11.09 -3.35 13.22
N PRO A 111 -11.12 -4.67 12.98
CA PRO A 111 -12.31 -5.46 13.27
C PRO A 111 -12.65 -5.39 14.77
N PRO A 112 -13.94 -5.59 15.15
CA PRO A 112 -14.36 -5.56 16.55
C PRO A 112 -13.55 -6.51 17.44
N SER A 113 -13.19 -7.68 16.90
CA SER A 113 -12.40 -8.71 17.58
C SER A 113 -10.90 -8.43 17.65
N ASN A 114 -10.43 -7.41 16.91
CA ASN A 114 -9.02 -7.10 16.70
C ASN A 114 -8.21 -8.28 16.10
N ARG A 115 -8.83 -9.17 15.31
CA ARG A 115 -8.18 -10.30 14.65
C ARG A 115 -8.34 -10.26 13.14
N ALA A 116 -7.24 -10.26 12.41
CA ALA A 116 -7.24 -10.31 10.94
C ALA A 116 -7.93 -11.55 10.36
N ARG A 117 -7.86 -12.67 11.09
CA ARG A 117 -8.54 -13.92 10.70
C ARG A 117 -10.04 -13.73 10.55
N ASP A 118 -10.67 -12.95 11.44
CA ASP A 118 -12.12 -12.76 11.40
C ASP A 118 -12.54 -11.95 10.16
N VAL A 119 -11.73 -10.97 9.74
CA VAL A 119 -11.91 -10.24 8.47
C VAL A 119 -11.78 -11.16 7.27
N ARG A 120 -10.74 -11.99 7.25
CA ARG A 120 -10.51 -12.95 6.15
C ARG A 120 -11.65 -13.97 6.07
N ASP A 121 -12.03 -14.58 7.18
CA ASP A 121 -13.06 -15.60 7.25
C ASP A 121 -14.44 -15.03 6.87
N ALA A 122 -14.77 -13.82 7.34
CA ALA A 122 -16.00 -13.12 6.96
C ALA A 122 -16.07 -12.83 5.45
N LEU A 123 -14.97 -12.39 4.82
CA LEU A 123 -14.93 -12.15 3.37
C LEU A 123 -15.10 -13.44 2.55
N VAL A 124 -14.43 -14.53 2.97
CA VAL A 124 -14.57 -15.84 2.31
C VAL A 124 -16.00 -16.37 2.46
N ALA A 125 -16.57 -16.27 3.65
CA ALA A 125 -17.96 -16.66 3.90
C ALA A 125 -18.93 -15.83 3.07
N HIS A 126 -18.73 -14.51 2.99
CA HIS A 126 -19.54 -13.60 2.19
C HIS A 126 -19.49 -13.96 0.69
N ALA A 127 -18.31 -14.22 0.13
CA ALA A 127 -18.17 -14.65 -1.26
C ALA A 127 -18.89 -15.99 -1.54
N ARG A 128 -18.75 -16.97 -0.64
CA ARG A 128 -19.43 -18.27 -0.74
C ARG A 128 -20.95 -18.14 -0.61
N ALA A 129 -21.43 -17.32 0.32
CA ALA A 129 -22.86 -17.07 0.51
C ALA A 129 -23.50 -16.36 -0.69
N ALA A 130 -22.73 -15.54 -1.42
CA ALA A 130 -23.15 -14.95 -2.68
C ALA A 130 -23.22 -15.96 -3.84
N GLY A 131 -22.60 -17.14 -3.70
CA GLY A 131 -22.60 -18.21 -4.70
C GLY A 131 -21.26 -18.41 -5.42
N ALA A 132 -20.19 -17.73 -5.02
CA ALA A 132 -18.87 -17.93 -5.62
C ALA A 132 -18.20 -19.22 -5.10
N GLU A 133 -17.55 -19.94 -6.02
CA GLU A 133 -16.69 -21.07 -5.68
C GLU A 133 -15.25 -20.57 -5.45
N VAL A 134 -14.67 -20.89 -4.29
CA VAL A 134 -13.28 -20.50 -3.96
C VAL A 134 -12.40 -21.75 -3.93
N ARG A 135 -11.55 -21.91 -4.97
CA ARG A 135 -10.61 -23.02 -5.10
C ARG A 135 -9.20 -22.56 -4.71
N THR A 136 -8.60 -23.23 -3.74
CA THR A 136 -7.23 -22.95 -3.26
C THR A 136 -6.25 -24.00 -3.77
N SER A 137 -4.95 -23.73 -3.64
CA SER A 137 -3.89 -24.56 -4.21
C SER A 137 -4.02 -24.74 -5.73
N MET A 138 -4.53 -23.72 -6.41
CA MET A 138 -4.77 -23.67 -7.86
C MET A 138 -3.89 -22.60 -8.51
N PRO A 139 -2.57 -22.80 -8.61
CA PRO A 139 -1.70 -21.85 -9.27
C PRO A 139 -2.05 -21.78 -10.76
N VAL A 140 -2.44 -20.58 -11.21
CA VAL A 140 -2.60 -20.29 -12.64
C VAL A 140 -1.21 -20.10 -13.25
N ARG A 141 -0.92 -20.86 -14.31
CA ARG A 141 0.36 -20.84 -15.01
C ARG A 141 0.36 -19.90 -16.21
N GLU A 142 -0.78 -19.82 -16.87
CA GLU A 142 -0.91 -19.05 -18.10
C GLU A 142 -2.36 -18.62 -18.29
N VAL A 143 -2.52 -17.44 -18.87
CA VAL A 143 -3.80 -16.92 -19.32
C VAL A 143 -3.63 -16.48 -20.76
N SER A 144 -4.50 -16.97 -21.64
CA SER A 144 -4.53 -16.58 -23.05
C SER A 144 -5.95 -16.25 -23.50
N ARG A 145 -6.08 -15.65 -24.69
CA ARG A 145 -7.38 -15.50 -25.34
C ARG A 145 -7.87 -16.88 -25.80
N GLY A 146 -9.10 -17.20 -25.46
CA GLY A 146 -9.78 -18.41 -25.91
C GLY A 146 -10.70 -18.16 -27.12
N GLY A 147 -11.33 -19.23 -27.60
CA GLY A 147 -12.35 -19.15 -28.64
C GLY A 147 -13.57 -18.31 -28.24
N GLY A 148 -14.31 -17.80 -29.23
CA GLY A 148 -15.57 -17.07 -28.98
C GLY A 148 -15.42 -15.76 -28.19
N GLY A 149 -14.20 -15.24 -28.04
CA GLY A 149 -13.93 -14.00 -27.32
C GLY A 149 -13.75 -14.15 -25.80
N GLY A 150 -13.67 -15.39 -25.29
CA GLY A 150 -13.36 -15.71 -23.89
C GLY A 150 -11.85 -15.82 -23.61
N PHE A 151 -11.51 -16.57 -22.56
CA PHE A 151 -10.15 -16.77 -22.06
C PHE A 151 -9.92 -18.24 -21.73
N ASP A 152 -8.70 -18.71 -21.96
CA ASP A 152 -8.22 -20.01 -21.48
C ASP A 152 -7.30 -19.78 -20.29
N VAL A 153 -7.64 -20.36 -19.15
CA VAL A 153 -6.89 -20.25 -17.89
C VAL A 153 -6.26 -21.58 -17.57
N ARG A 154 -4.93 -21.68 -17.74
CA ARG A 154 -4.18 -22.93 -17.59
C ARG A 154 -3.69 -23.10 -16.16
N LEU A 155 -3.99 -24.27 -15.59
CA LEU A 155 -3.55 -24.74 -14.28
C LEU A 155 -2.51 -25.85 -14.46
N ASP A 156 -2.00 -26.40 -13.35
CA ASP A 156 -1.15 -27.59 -13.39
C ASP A 156 -1.95 -28.83 -13.85
N GLY A 157 -1.82 -29.16 -15.14
CA GLY A 157 -2.45 -30.35 -15.74
C GLY A 157 -3.94 -30.21 -16.08
N ASP A 158 -4.51 -29.02 -15.96
CA ASP A 158 -5.92 -28.74 -16.29
C ASP A 158 -6.08 -27.35 -16.94
N ALA A 159 -7.24 -27.08 -17.53
CA ALA A 159 -7.60 -25.80 -18.11
C ALA A 159 -9.07 -25.45 -17.86
N LEU A 160 -9.32 -24.17 -17.56
CA LEU A 160 -10.64 -23.61 -17.35
C LEU A 160 -10.90 -22.55 -18.42
N ALA A 161 -11.94 -22.75 -19.22
CA ALA A 161 -12.43 -21.71 -20.12
C ALA A 161 -13.25 -20.69 -19.33
N ALA A 162 -13.06 -19.40 -19.59
CA ALA A 162 -13.75 -18.31 -18.91
C ALA A 162 -14.36 -17.34 -19.91
N SER A 163 -15.66 -17.03 -19.80
CA SER A 163 -16.25 -15.98 -20.64
C SER A 163 -15.76 -14.59 -20.23
N ARG A 164 -15.52 -14.36 -18.94
CA ARG A 164 -14.92 -13.14 -18.38
C ARG A 164 -13.82 -13.49 -17.39
N LEU A 165 -12.81 -12.64 -17.34
CA LEU A 165 -11.64 -12.83 -16.48
C LEU A 165 -11.38 -11.59 -15.62
N VAL A 166 -11.19 -11.77 -14.32
CA VAL A 166 -10.73 -10.73 -13.40
C VAL A 166 -9.31 -11.08 -12.94
N LEU A 167 -8.33 -10.24 -13.25
CA LEU A 167 -6.99 -10.31 -12.69
C LEU A 167 -6.94 -9.53 -11.38
N ALA A 168 -6.84 -10.27 -10.26
CA ALA A 168 -6.74 -9.75 -8.90
C ALA A 168 -5.53 -10.36 -8.16
N THR A 169 -4.43 -10.56 -8.88
CA THR A 169 -3.22 -11.29 -8.46
C THR A 169 -2.40 -10.56 -7.39
N GLY A 170 -2.67 -9.29 -7.14
CA GLY A 170 -1.88 -8.45 -6.26
C GLY A 170 -0.55 -7.99 -6.90
N GLY A 171 0.40 -7.58 -6.06
CA GLY A 171 1.73 -7.13 -6.47
C GLY A 171 2.85 -8.15 -6.18
N ARG A 172 4.10 -7.69 -6.20
CA ARG A 172 5.33 -8.48 -5.93
C ARG A 172 5.70 -8.62 -4.45
N SER A 173 5.05 -7.89 -3.54
CA SER A 173 5.33 -7.97 -2.10
C SER A 173 5.01 -9.37 -1.55
N VAL A 174 6.03 -10.09 -1.08
CA VAL A 174 5.92 -11.47 -0.60
C VAL A 174 5.72 -11.58 0.92
N LEU A 175 5.52 -10.48 1.65
CA LEU A 175 5.34 -10.48 3.12
C LEU A 175 4.31 -11.51 3.62
N ALA A 176 3.31 -11.84 2.79
CA ALA A 176 2.26 -12.77 3.12
C ALA A 176 2.43 -14.19 2.52
N GLY A 177 3.43 -14.39 1.66
CA GLY A 177 3.59 -15.56 0.79
C GLY A 177 2.52 -15.62 -0.30
N GLY A 178 2.92 -15.87 -1.56
CA GLY A 178 2.00 -16.01 -2.69
C GLY A 178 1.93 -14.81 -3.65
N ALA A 179 2.82 -13.82 -3.53
CA ALA A 179 2.98 -12.83 -4.58
C ALA A 179 3.72 -13.44 -5.77
N ASP A 180 3.01 -13.58 -6.88
CA ASP A 180 3.56 -13.94 -8.18
C ASP A 180 3.47 -12.71 -9.10
N ALA A 181 4.56 -12.41 -9.80
CA ALA A 181 4.59 -11.32 -10.78
C ALA A 181 3.83 -11.67 -12.07
N ALA A 182 3.41 -12.94 -12.24
CA ALA A 182 2.76 -13.44 -13.44
C ALA A 182 1.54 -12.62 -13.88
N GLY A 183 0.78 -12.02 -12.95
CA GLY A 183 -0.34 -11.15 -13.30
C GLY A 183 0.07 -9.94 -14.13
N PHE A 184 1.23 -9.34 -13.85
CA PHE A 184 1.78 -8.24 -14.65
C PHE A 184 2.22 -8.73 -16.02
N ASP A 185 2.81 -9.93 -16.10
CA ASP A 185 3.27 -10.52 -17.36
C ASP A 185 2.08 -10.86 -18.28
N TRP A 186 0.98 -11.38 -17.71
CA TRP A 186 -0.27 -11.61 -18.45
C TRP A 186 -0.93 -10.31 -18.89
N ALA A 187 -0.97 -9.29 -18.04
CA ALA A 187 -1.48 -7.98 -18.44
C ALA A 187 -0.65 -7.39 -19.59
N ALA A 188 0.68 -7.48 -19.51
CA ALA A 188 1.59 -7.03 -20.56
C ALA A 188 1.42 -7.82 -21.87
N SER A 189 1.21 -9.15 -21.80
CA SER A 189 0.96 -9.97 -23.00
C SER A 189 -0.36 -9.63 -23.69
N PHE A 190 -1.33 -9.10 -22.93
CA PHE A 190 -2.57 -8.50 -23.43
C PHE A 190 -2.41 -7.07 -23.96
N GLY A 191 -1.21 -6.51 -23.94
CA GLY A 191 -0.88 -5.19 -24.47
C GLY A 191 -0.99 -4.04 -23.46
N HIS A 192 -1.20 -4.33 -22.18
CA HIS A 192 -1.24 -3.29 -21.15
C HIS A 192 0.14 -2.71 -20.85
N THR A 193 0.18 -1.41 -20.55
CA THR A 193 1.37 -0.75 -20.04
C THR A 193 1.56 -1.06 -18.56
N ILE A 194 2.69 -1.68 -18.21
CA ILE A 194 3.10 -1.88 -16.82
C ILE A 194 4.04 -0.74 -16.41
N ARG A 195 3.58 0.14 -15.52
CA ARG A 195 4.41 1.18 -14.90
C ARG A 195 5.52 0.52 -14.06
N PRO A 196 6.73 1.13 -14.01
CA PRO A 196 7.86 0.55 -13.29
C PRO A 196 7.50 0.11 -11.87
N LEU A 197 7.79 -1.15 -11.56
CA LEU A 197 7.46 -1.74 -10.27
C LEU A 197 8.59 -1.51 -9.28
N CYS A 198 8.27 -1.04 -8.08
CA CYS A 198 9.25 -0.94 -6.99
C CYS A 198 8.65 -1.35 -5.64
N PRO A 199 9.47 -1.78 -4.65
CA PRO A 199 9.00 -1.98 -3.29
C PRO A 199 8.54 -0.64 -2.70
N ALA A 200 7.39 -0.62 -2.04
CA ALA A 200 6.84 0.57 -1.39
C ALA A 200 6.29 0.22 -0.01
N LEU A 201 6.19 1.23 0.85
CA LEU A 201 5.98 1.04 2.29
C LEU A 201 7.03 0.05 2.83
N VAL A 202 8.30 0.35 2.57
CA VAL A 202 9.45 -0.52 2.87
C VAL A 202 10.48 0.23 3.72
N PRO A 203 11.12 -0.44 4.70
CA PRO A 203 12.23 0.17 5.43
C PRO A 203 13.38 0.56 4.50
N LEU A 204 14.00 1.70 4.80
CA LEU A 204 15.17 2.20 4.08
C LEU A 204 16.44 1.72 4.76
N THR A 205 17.45 1.34 3.97
CA THR A 205 18.73 0.83 4.47
C THR A 205 19.87 1.78 4.15
N GLY A 206 20.92 1.74 4.97
CA GLY A 206 22.12 2.56 4.77
C GLY A 206 23.21 2.25 5.78
N SER A 207 24.43 2.68 5.48
CA SER A 207 25.60 2.46 6.33
C SER A 207 25.95 3.72 7.11
N SER A 208 25.66 3.72 8.42
CA SER A 208 26.14 4.77 9.33
C SER A 208 26.27 4.21 10.75
N PRO A 209 27.50 4.04 11.28
CA PRO A 209 27.73 3.59 12.65
C PRO A 209 27.04 4.48 13.68
N ALA A 210 27.01 5.80 13.44
CA ALA A 210 26.34 6.76 14.31
C ALA A 210 24.83 6.48 14.37
N HIS A 211 24.17 6.26 13.24
CA HIS A 211 22.72 5.96 13.22
C HIS A 211 22.42 4.55 13.73
N ALA A 212 23.27 3.56 13.45
CA ALA A 212 23.10 2.19 13.93
C ALA A 212 23.18 2.11 15.48
N ALA A 213 23.98 2.96 16.11
CA ALA A 213 24.04 3.10 17.57
C ALA A 213 22.73 3.60 18.20
N LEU A 214 21.82 4.15 17.40
CA LEU A 214 20.47 4.56 17.82
C LEU A 214 19.41 3.47 17.60
N SER A 215 19.78 2.26 17.17
CA SER A 215 18.81 1.17 16.97
C SER A 215 17.85 1.02 18.17
N GLY A 216 16.55 0.95 17.86
CA GLY A 216 15.46 0.88 18.83
C GLY A 216 14.94 2.23 19.34
N VAL A 217 15.61 3.35 19.02
CA VAL A 217 15.06 4.68 19.32
C VAL A 217 13.89 4.98 18.37
N SER A 218 12.74 5.33 18.96
CA SER A 218 11.53 5.73 18.25
C SER A 218 11.06 7.11 18.69
N LEU A 219 10.56 7.90 17.75
CA LEU A 219 10.04 9.26 17.98
C LEU A 219 9.17 9.71 16.79
N GLU A 220 8.36 10.74 17.01
CA GLU A 220 7.57 11.40 15.96
C GLU A 220 8.44 12.43 15.22
N VAL A 221 8.47 12.37 13.89
CA VAL A 221 9.28 13.26 13.03
C VAL A 221 8.52 13.62 11.76
N ALA A 222 9.09 14.54 10.97
CA ALA A 222 8.77 14.64 9.54
C ALA A 222 9.93 14.06 8.72
N VAL A 223 9.65 13.12 7.80
CA VAL A 223 10.63 12.62 6.82
C VAL A 223 10.29 13.19 5.46
N THR A 224 11.29 13.69 4.75
CA THR A 224 11.16 14.18 3.38
C THR A 224 12.06 13.36 2.47
N ALA A 225 11.50 12.82 1.39
CA ALA A 225 12.26 12.19 0.31
C ALA A 225 12.11 13.00 -0.98
N THR A 226 13.21 13.22 -1.68
CA THR A 226 13.24 14.00 -2.94
C THR A 226 13.98 13.24 -4.03
N SER A 227 13.49 13.32 -5.26
CA SER A 227 14.18 12.79 -6.44
C SER A 227 13.60 13.38 -7.72
N SER A 228 14.43 13.87 -8.64
CA SER A 228 14.04 14.36 -9.98
C SER A 228 12.77 15.24 -10.03
N GLY A 229 12.66 16.21 -9.11
CA GLY A 229 11.52 17.15 -9.03
C GLY A 229 10.33 16.65 -8.22
N GLU A 230 10.31 15.37 -7.82
CA GLU A 230 9.38 14.83 -6.83
C GLU A 230 9.90 15.15 -5.41
N SER A 231 9.01 15.57 -4.53
CA SER A 231 9.28 15.83 -3.11
C SER A 231 8.08 15.43 -2.28
N VAL A 232 8.26 14.44 -1.41
CA VAL A 232 7.20 13.91 -0.55
C VAL A 232 7.63 14.04 0.91
N THR A 233 6.80 14.69 1.71
CA THR A 233 7.00 14.82 3.16
C THR A 233 5.87 14.13 3.90
N THR A 234 6.22 13.29 4.87
CA THR A 234 5.25 12.66 5.77
C THR A 234 5.65 12.86 7.23
N ARG A 235 4.66 13.09 8.09
CA ARG A 235 4.82 13.11 9.56
C ARG A 235 4.30 11.81 10.17
N GLY A 236 5.00 11.31 11.17
CA GLY A 236 4.60 10.12 11.90
C GLY A 236 5.76 9.48 12.66
N GLY A 237 5.50 8.30 13.22
CA GLY A 237 6.49 7.50 13.90
C GLY A 237 7.69 7.15 13.01
N PHE A 238 8.87 7.27 13.59
CA PHE A 238 10.16 6.98 13.00
C PHE A 238 10.96 6.07 13.92
N LEU A 239 11.62 5.07 13.33
CA LEU A 239 12.40 4.09 14.07
C LEU A 239 13.80 3.98 13.46
N PHE A 240 14.82 4.19 14.29
CA PHE A 240 16.19 3.77 13.96
C PHE A 240 16.29 2.25 14.11
N THR A 241 16.86 1.58 13.11
CA THR A 241 17.09 0.13 13.12
C THR A 241 18.57 -0.19 13.00
N HIS A 242 18.95 -1.45 13.18
CA HIS A 242 20.32 -1.91 12.96
C HIS A 242 20.81 -1.74 11.52
N LYS A 243 19.89 -1.65 10.54
CA LYS A 243 20.20 -1.63 9.10
C LYS A 243 19.84 -0.31 8.41
N GLY A 244 19.23 0.63 9.13
CA GLY A 244 18.73 1.88 8.58
C GLY A 244 17.54 2.44 9.36
N TRP A 245 16.44 2.69 8.65
CA TRP A 245 15.29 3.44 9.18
C TRP A 245 13.96 2.80 8.79
N SER A 246 13.01 2.85 9.72
CA SER A 246 11.65 2.32 9.56
C SER A 246 10.64 3.25 10.25
N GLY A 247 9.42 2.77 10.44
CA GLY A 247 8.30 3.51 11.01
C GLY A 247 7.44 4.18 9.94
N PRO A 248 6.16 4.47 10.25
CA PRO A 248 5.19 5.01 9.30
C PRO A 248 5.71 6.15 8.42
N ALA A 249 6.45 7.10 8.99
CA ALA A 249 6.95 8.25 8.22
C ALA A 249 7.98 7.86 7.15
N VAL A 250 8.84 6.87 7.43
CA VAL A 250 9.81 6.35 6.46
C VAL A 250 9.12 5.51 5.41
N LEU A 251 8.21 4.62 5.83
CA LEU A 251 7.49 3.72 4.93
C LEU A 251 6.70 4.53 3.88
N ASP A 252 6.00 5.59 4.29
CA ASP A 252 5.20 6.41 3.38
C ASP A 252 6.02 7.11 2.28
N VAL A 253 7.23 7.56 2.59
CA VAL A 253 8.11 8.24 1.59
C VAL A 253 9.02 7.26 0.82
N SER A 254 9.09 6.00 1.25
CA SER A 254 10.06 5.02 0.73
C SER A 254 9.98 4.80 -0.78
N HIS A 255 8.79 4.96 -1.38
CA HIS A 255 8.58 4.79 -2.82
C HIS A 255 9.45 5.75 -3.67
N VAL A 256 9.74 6.96 -3.18
CA VAL A 256 10.60 7.94 -3.87
C VAL A 256 12.02 7.39 -3.99
N ALA A 257 12.58 6.88 -2.89
CA ALA A 257 13.89 6.27 -2.86
C ALA A 257 13.93 4.96 -3.67
N SER A 258 12.93 4.09 -3.52
CA SER A 258 12.84 2.84 -4.27
C SER A 258 12.84 3.04 -5.79
N ARG A 259 12.07 4.02 -6.29
CA ARG A 259 12.03 4.36 -7.73
C ARG A 259 13.36 4.94 -8.20
N ALA A 260 13.92 5.88 -7.44
CA ALA A 260 15.20 6.49 -7.78
C ALA A 260 16.32 5.44 -7.85
N LEU A 261 16.38 4.50 -6.90
CA LEU A 261 17.31 3.38 -6.89
C LEU A 261 17.12 2.47 -8.11
N ALA A 262 15.88 2.10 -8.44
CA ALA A 262 15.59 1.24 -9.59
C ALA A 262 15.96 1.89 -10.93
N GLU A 263 15.86 3.21 -11.02
CA GLU A 263 16.12 3.99 -12.23
C GLU A 263 17.55 4.58 -12.28
N GLY A 264 18.37 4.34 -11.25
CA GLY A 264 19.73 4.90 -11.16
C GLY A 264 19.77 6.44 -11.02
N ARG A 265 18.73 7.05 -10.46
CA ARG A 265 18.58 8.50 -10.30
C ARG A 265 19.06 8.99 -8.93
N PRO A 266 19.56 10.23 -8.84
CA PRO A 266 19.89 10.83 -7.54
C PRO A 266 18.63 11.05 -6.71
N PHE A 267 18.75 10.85 -5.40
CA PHE A 267 17.71 11.12 -4.43
C PHE A 267 18.32 11.54 -3.10
N ALA A 268 17.51 12.16 -2.24
CA ALA A 268 17.88 12.49 -0.87
C ALA A 268 16.73 12.18 0.07
N VAL A 269 17.06 11.78 1.29
CA VAL A 269 16.09 11.60 2.38
C VAL A 269 16.58 12.39 3.58
N THR A 270 15.71 13.23 4.14
CA THR A 270 16.02 14.02 5.33
C THR A 270 14.96 13.83 6.41
N VAL A 271 15.36 14.01 7.66
CA VAL A 271 14.46 13.99 8.81
C VAL A 271 14.49 15.34 9.54
N SER A 272 13.30 15.78 9.94
CA SER A 272 13.04 17.00 10.70
C SER A 272 12.45 16.64 12.05
N PHE A 273 13.08 17.10 13.13
CA PHE A 273 12.74 16.71 14.48
C PHE A 273 11.87 17.77 15.17
N GLY A 274 10.59 17.44 15.35
CA GLY A 274 9.65 18.24 16.14
C GLY A 274 9.38 19.63 15.55
N TRP A 275 9.99 20.63 16.18
CA TRP A 275 9.81 22.06 15.89
C TRP A 275 10.36 22.49 14.54
N ASN A 276 9.84 23.61 14.02
CA ASN A 276 10.33 24.26 12.83
C ASN A 276 11.63 25.06 13.10
N ALA A 277 12.24 25.61 12.05
CA ALA A 277 13.53 26.30 12.15
C ALA A 277 13.46 27.56 13.04
N GLU A 278 12.36 28.32 12.99
CA GLU A 278 12.19 29.54 13.79
C GLU A 278 12.03 29.21 15.28
N GLU A 279 11.26 28.17 15.58
CA GLU A 279 11.06 27.66 16.93
C GLU A 279 12.37 27.15 17.53
N TRP A 280 13.15 26.37 16.78
CA TRP A 280 14.47 25.92 17.21
C TRP A 280 15.46 27.07 17.40
N GLU A 281 15.49 28.03 16.47
CA GLU A 281 16.32 29.23 16.58
C GLU A 281 15.94 30.04 17.82
N ALA A 282 14.63 30.22 18.10
CA ALA A 282 14.14 30.90 19.29
C ALA A 282 14.53 30.16 20.56
N ALA A 283 14.39 28.83 20.60
CA ALA A 283 14.74 28.00 21.76
C ALA A 283 16.24 28.01 22.08
N LEU A 284 17.10 28.09 21.05
CA LEU A 284 18.55 28.19 21.18
C LEU A 284 19.02 29.62 21.51
N ARG A 285 18.22 30.64 21.16
CA ARG A 285 18.45 32.05 21.54
C ARG A 285 17.89 32.42 22.89
N ALA A 286 16.89 31.70 23.39
CA ALA A 286 16.41 31.89 24.75
C ALA A 286 17.60 31.53 25.68
N HIS A 287 18.12 32.54 26.40
CA HIS A 287 19.23 32.39 27.34
C HIS A 287 18.71 32.33 28.79
N PRO A 288 18.08 31.25 29.27
CA PRO A 288 17.65 31.17 30.66
C PRO A 288 18.83 30.86 31.62
N GLY A 289 19.98 31.53 31.48
CA GLY A 289 21.17 31.35 32.33
C GLY A 289 22.30 30.47 31.75
N SER A 290 22.97 29.68 32.60
CA SER A 290 24.17 28.87 32.32
C SER A 290 23.93 27.55 31.57
N GLY A 291 22.79 27.40 30.89
CA GLY A 291 22.42 26.17 30.18
C GLY A 291 23.30 25.86 28.96
N SER A 292 23.40 24.58 28.59
CA SER A 292 24.11 24.11 27.40
C SER A 292 23.17 23.84 26.22
N VAL A 293 23.73 23.74 25.01
CA VAL A 293 22.98 23.37 23.79
C VAL A 293 22.31 22.01 23.96
N LEU A 294 23.01 21.00 24.50
CA LEU A 294 22.43 19.68 24.73
C LEU A 294 21.22 19.73 25.68
N GLY A 295 21.27 20.59 26.71
CA GLY A 295 20.15 20.80 27.63
C GLY A 295 18.90 21.36 26.94
N VAL A 296 19.07 22.17 25.89
CA VAL A 296 17.95 22.65 25.07
C VAL A 296 17.33 21.53 24.25
N LEU A 297 18.16 20.75 23.54
CA LEU A 297 17.71 19.67 22.66
C LEU A 297 16.98 18.57 23.43
N ARG A 298 17.46 18.23 24.64
CA ARG A 298 16.86 17.22 25.52
C ARG A 298 15.41 17.49 25.94
N ARG A 299 14.93 18.73 25.80
CA ARG A 299 13.53 19.06 26.09
C ARG A 299 12.56 18.44 25.10
N SER A 300 13.03 18.09 23.90
CA SER A 300 12.19 17.58 22.82
C SER A 300 12.75 16.32 22.15
N LEU A 301 14.01 15.95 22.41
CA LEU A 301 14.69 14.82 21.76
C LEU A 301 15.26 13.83 22.79
N PRO A 302 15.25 12.53 22.50
CA PRO A 302 16.04 11.56 23.25
C PRO A 302 17.53 11.92 23.24
N ASP A 303 18.22 11.65 24.35
CA ASP A 303 19.65 11.97 24.54
C ASP A 303 20.54 11.54 23.37
N ARG A 304 20.35 10.30 22.88
CA ARG A 304 21.14 9.76 21.77
C ARG A 304 20.88 10.50 20.45
N VAL A 305 19.66 10.96 20.21
CA VAL A 305 19.29 11.75 19.02
C VAL A 305 19.87 13.16 19.12
N ALA A 306 19.78 13.79 20.29
CA ALA A 306 20.39 15.09 20.52
C ALA A 306 21.91 15.06 20.29
N ALA A 307 22.59 14.01 20.76
CA ALA A 307 24.02 13.82 20.51
C ALA A 307 24.35 13.63 19.02
N LEU A 308 23.54 12.85 18.28
CA LEU A 308 23.69 12.69 16.84
C LEU A 308 23.59 14.03 16.09
N VAL A 309 22.53 14.80 16.38
CA VAL A 309 22.31 16.12 15.78
C VAL A 309 23.49 17.06 16.02
N LEU A 310 24.02 17.07 17.25
CA LEU A 310 25.17 17.90 17.61
C LEU A 310 26.46 17.46 16.92
N GLY A 311 26.68 16.15 16.78
CA GLY A 311 27.78 15.58 16.00
C GLY A 311 27.73 16.03 14.54
N GLU A 312 26.56 15.93 13.90
CA GLU A 312 26.34 16.36 12.52
C GLU A 312 26.48 17.88 12.33
N ALA A 313 26.16 18.67 13.37
CA ALA A 313 26.37 20.11 13.37
C ALA A 313 27.81 20.54 13.70
N GLY A 314 28.68 19.61 14.12
CA GLY A 314 30.05 19.92 14.56
C GLY A 314 30.11 20.72 15.86
N VAL A 315 29.11 20.57 16.75
CA VAL A 315 28.98 21.33 18.00
C VAL A 315 29.12 20.40 19.21
N ALA A 316 30.01 20.72 20.15
CA ALA A 316 30.12 19.96 21.39
C ALA A 316 28.88 20.22 22.30
N GLY A 317 28.36 19.17 22.94
CA GLY A 317 27.10 19.27 23.68
C GLY A 317 27.15 20.05 24.99
N ASP A 318 28.34 20.22 25.56
CA ASP A 318 28.60 21.00 26.76
C ASP A 318 28.78 22.50 26.50
N VAL A 319 28.76 22.94 25.24
CA VAL A 319 28.84 24.35 24.85
C VAL A 319 27.74 25.14 25.56
N PRO A 320 28.08 26.13 26.39
CA PRO A 320 27.09 27.03 26.98
C PRO A 320 26.40 27.85 25.90
N LEU A 321 25.09 28.09 26.03
CA LEU A 321 24.30 28.81 25.03
C LEU A 321 24.89 30.19 24.67
N HIS A 322 25.41 30.92 25.66
CA HIS A 322 26.03 32.23 25.45
C HIS A 322 27.35 32.18 24.65
N ARG A 323 27.97 31.00 24.50
CA ARG A 323 29.16 30.78 23.67
C ARG A 323 28.84 30.16 22.32
N LEU A 324 27.57 29.82 22.06
CA LEU A 324 27.15 29.28 20.77
C LEU A 324 27.15 30.39 19.72
N THR A 325 28.08 30.32 18.78
CA THR A 325 28.17 31.30 17.68
C THR A 325 26.93 31.25 16.80
N ARG A 326 26.70 32.32 16.02
CA ARG A 326 25.57 32.37 15.08
C ARG A 326 25.69 31.26 14.02
N GLU A 327 26.90 30.99 13.58
CA GLU A 327 27.22 29.97 12.57
C GLU A 327 26.95 28.57 13.13
N ALA A 328 27.48 28.25 14.32
CA ALA A 328 27.23 26.97 14.98
C ALA A 328 25.74 26.75 15.27
N ARG A 329 25.02 27.80 15.71
CA ARG A 329 23.58 27.72 15.92
C ARG A 329 22.82 27.40 14.63
N ARG A 330 23.19 28.02 13.51
CA ARG A 330 22.59 27.74 12.20
C ARG A 330 22.80 26.28 11.78
N GLU A 331 23.99 25.73 12.00
CA GLU A 331 24.26 24.32 11.69
C GLU A 331 23.43 23.37 12.57
N VAL A 332 23.25 23.68 13.86
CA VAL A 332 22.37 22.91 14.75
C VAL A 332 20.92 22.97 14.27
N VAL A 333 20.41 24.16 13.93
CA VAL A 333 19.04 24.31 13.40
C VAL A 333 18.89 23.56 12.07
N ARG A 334 19.87 23.61 11.18
CA ARG A 334 19.87 22.83 9.92
C ARG A 334 19.80 21.33 10.21
N ALA A 335 20.64 20.80 11.10
CA ALA A 335 20.63 19.39 11.48
C ALA A 335 19.32 18.99 12.17
N LEU A 336 18.69 19.88 12.95
CA LEU A 336 17.39 19.62 13.58
C LEU A 336 16.25 19.56 12.57
N THR A 337 16.33 20.31 11.47
CA THR A 337 15.21 20.49 10.55
C THR A 337 15.35 19.72 9.24
N ALA A 338 16.55 19.28 8.90
CA ALA A 338 16.87 18.57 7.67
C ALA A 338 18.11 17.68 7.83
N LEU A 339 18.14 16.83 8.85
CA LEU A 339 19.23 15.85 9.04
C LEU A 339 19.24 14.87 7.85
N PRO A 340 20.33 14.74 7.09
CA PRO A 340 20.43 13.75 6.04
C PRO A 340 20.38 12.33 6.61
N LEU A 341 19.59 11.45 5.98
CA LEU A 341 19.66 10.02 6.19
C LEU A 341 20.54 9.43 5.07
N PRO A 342 21.68 8.79 5.39
CA PRO A 342 22.57 8.18 4.38
C PRO A 342 21.96 6.89 3.83
N VAL A 343 20.86 7.03 3.08
CA VAL A 343 20.12 5.92 2.48
C VAL A 343 20.87 5.41 1.25
N GLU A 344 21.13 4.11 1.24
CA GLU A 344 21.82 3.40 0.15
C GLU A 344 20.90 2.39 -0.55
N GLY A 345 19.78 2.01 0.10
CA GLY A 345 18.90 0.97 -0.40
C GLY A 345 17.57 0.88 0.32
N THR A 346 16.85 -0.22 0.05
CA THR A 346 15.67 -0.64 0.80
C THR A 346 15.81 -2.11 1.18
N GLU A 347 15.00 -2.57 2.14
CA GLU A 347 14.94 -4.00 2.47
C GLU A 347 14.23 -4.87 1.40
N GLY A 348 13.72 -4.24 0.33
CA GLY A 348 13.15 -4.91 -0.84
C GLY A 348 11.80 -5.58 -0.61
N TYR A 349 11.35 -6.36 -1.60
CA TYR A 349 10.01 -6.99 -1.60
C TYR A 349 9.77 -8.01 -0.49
N ARG A 350 10.82 -8.48 0.20
CA ARG A 350 10.68 -9.39 1.34
C ARG A 350 10.05 -8.70 2.54
N THR A 351 10.20 -7.37 2.67
CA THR A 351 9.67 -6.61 3.80
C THR A 351 8.78 -5.44 3.39
N ALA A 352 8.72 -5.09 2.10
CA ALA A 352 7.80 -4.09 1.59
C ALA A 352 6.32 -4.48 1.81
N GLU A 353 5.48 -3.58 2.34
CA GLU A 353 4.05 -3.87 2.49
C GLU A 353 3.31 -3.98 1.16
N VAL A 354 3.76 -3.23 0.15
CA VAL A 354 3.09 -3.13 -1.15
C VAL A 354 4.08 -2.93 -2.29
N THR A 355 3.56 -3.06 -3.51
CA THR A 355 4.24 -2.75 -4.77
C THR A 355 3.71 -1.42 -5.26
N ALA A 356 4.60 -0.48 -5.58
CA ALA A 356 4.24 0.72 -6.34
C ALA A 356 4.46 0.49 -7.84
N GLY A 357 3.68 1.18 -8.67
CA GLY A 357 3.55 0.90 -10.10
C GLY A 357 2.43 -0.11 -10.37
N GLY A 358 2.38 -0.65 -11.59
CA GLY A 358 1.34 -1.61 -12.01
C GLY A 358 0.72 -1.26 -13.35
N VAL A 359 -0.42 -1.87 -13.67
CA VAL A 359 -1.15 -1.59 -14.90
C VAL A 359 -1.64 -0.14 -14.90
N ALA A 360 -1.33 0.59 -15.98
CA ALA A 360 -1.70 1.98 -16.16
C ALA A 360 -3.22 2.18 -16.08
N LEU A 361 -3.68 3.12 -15.24
CA LEU A 361 -5.11 3.32 -15.01
C LEU A 361 -5.84 3.91 -16.22
N GLU A 362 -5.12 4.53 -17.15
CA GLU A 362 -5.69 5.06 -18.39
C GLU A 362 -6.29 3.96 -19.28
N GLU A 363 -5.80 2.73 -19.13
CA GLU A 363 -6.18 1.55 -19.91
C GLU A 363 -7.27 0.72 -19.22
N VAL A 364 -7.76 1.17 -18.06
CA VAL A 364 -8.82 0.51 -17.29
C VAL A 364 -9.98 1.49 -17.13
N ASP A 365 -11.20 1.00 -17.28
CA ASP A 365 -12.38 1.80 -17.01
C ASP A 365 -12.65 1.86 -15.49
N PRO A 366 -12.55 3.04 -14.84
CA PRO A 366 -12.71 3.15 -13.40
C PRO A 366 -14.14 2.91 -12.92
N GLY A 367 -15.13 2.89 -13.82
CA GLY A 367 -16.52 2.64 -13.49
C GLY A 367 -16.88 1.15 -13.42
N SER A 368 -16.06 0.29 -14.02
CA SER A 368 -16.36 -1.13 -14.19
C SER A 368 -15.16 -2.05 -13.93
N GLY A 369 -13.94 -1.53 -13.82
CA GLY A 369 -12.72 -2.31 -13.77
C GLY A 369 -12.35 -3.00 -15.09
N ALA A 370 -13.10 -2.75 -16.17
CA ALA A 370 -12.87 -3.38 -17.47
C ALA A 370 -11.60 -2.85 -18.13
N SER A 371 -10.82 -3.75 -18.73
CA SER A 371 -9.76 -3.37 -19.66
C SER A 371 -10.38 -2.62 -20.85
N ARG A 372 -9.74 -1.52 -21.24
CA ARG A 372 -10.06 -0.79 -22.49
C ARG A 372 -9.42 -1.43 -23.72
N LEU A 373 -8.48 -2.35 -23.52
CA LEU A 373 -7.72 -3.01 -24.58
C LEU A 373 -8.29 -4.39 -24.91
N VAL A 374 -8.73 -5.13 -23.90
CA VAL A 374 -9.18 -6.53 -24.06
C VAL A 374 -10.61 -6.68 -23.55
N PRO A 375 -11.59 -6.83 -24.44
CA PRO A 375 -12.97 -7.10 -24.06
C PRO A 375 -13.09 -8.36 -23.19
N GLY A 376 -13.79 -8.21 -22.06
CA GLY A 376 -14.04 -9.28 -21.10
C GLY A 376 -12.94 -9.48 -20.05
N LEU A 377 -11.83 -8.74 -20.14
CA LEU A 377 -10.80 -8.68 -19.10
C LEU A 377 -11.11 -7.55 -18.11
N PHE A 378 -10.90 -7.81 -16.82
CA PHE A 378 -11.06 -6.87 -15.72
C PHE A 378 -9.84 -6.93 -14.81
N LEU A 379 -9.52 -5.83 -14.14
CA LEU A 379 -8.36 -5.72 -13.26
C LEU A 379 -8.73 -5.07 -11.93
N ALA A 380 -8.19 -5.58 -10.83
CA ALA A 380 -8.51 -5.07 -9.49
C ALA A 380 -7.37 -5.27 -8.47
N GLY A 381 -7.30 -4.37 -7.49
CA GLY A 381 -6.33 -4.42 -6.40
C GLY A 381 -4.95 -3.89 -6.77
N GLU A 382 -3.92 -4.43 -6.13
CA GLU A 382 -2.52 -3.97 -6.21
C GLU A 382 -1.85 -4.23 -7.58
N ILE A 383 -2.51 -4.95 -8.50
CA ILE A 383 -2.02 -5.05 -9.89
C ILE A 383 -2.12 -3.71 -10.64
N LEU A 384 -3.00 -2.81 -10.19
CA LEU A 384 -3.22 -1.50 -10.78
C LEU A 384 -2.20 -0.47 -10.25
N ASP A 385 -1.81 0.50 -11.08
CA ASP A 385 -0.92 1.61 -10.72
C ASP A 385 -1.57 2.61 -9.75
N ALA A 386 -1.79 2.18 -8.50
CA ALA A 386 -2.21 3.01 -7.40
C ALA A 386 -1.77 2.41 -6.06
N THR A 387 -1.03 3.18 -5.28
CA THR A 387 -0.51 2.77 -3.98
C THR A 387 -0.94 3.77 -2.92
N GLY A 388 -1.66 3.30 -1.92
CA GLY A 388 -2.05 4.11 -0.77
C GLY A 388 -0.90 4.23 0.25
N PRO A 389 -0.92 5.25 1.12
CA PRO A 389 0.00 5.32 2.25
C PRO A 389 -0.31 4.21 3.27
N ILE A 390 0.56 4.07 4.27
CA ILE A 390 0.30 3.24 5.43
C ILE A 390 -0.97 3.73 6.15
N GLY A 391 -1.77 2.79 6.67
CA GLY A 391 -3.02 3.16 7.35
C GLY A 391 -4.30 2.58 6.77
N GLY A 392 -4.23 1.50 5.98
CA GLY A 392 -5.43 0.77 5.51
C GLY A 392 -5.93 1.24 4.14
N PHE A 393 -5.27 2.23 3.54
CA PHE A 393 -5.59 2.77 2.22
C PHE A 393 -5.41 1.76 1.08
N ASN A 394 -4.41 0.88 1.16
CA ASN A 394 -4.22 -0.19 0.16
C ASN A 394 -5.35 -1.23 0.20
N PHE A 395 -5.89 -1.49 1.38
CA PHE A 395 -7.11 -2.29 1.52
C PHE A 395 -8.32 -1.53 1.00
N GLN A 396 -8.51 -0.26 1.38
CA GLN A 396 -9.55 0.60 0.82
C GLN A 396 -9.60 0.58 -0.72
N TRP A 397 -8.43 0.63 -1.36
CA TRP A 397 -8.27 0.48 -2.81
C TRP A 397 -8.68 -0.90 -3.32
N ALA A 398 -8.20 -1.96 -2.68
CA ALA A 398 -8.53 -3.34 -3.03
C ALA A 398 -10.04 -3.59 -2.92
N TRP A 399 -10.70 -3.05 -1.88
CA TRP A 399 -12.15 -3.16 -1.71
C TRP A 399 -12.89 -2.44 -2.84
N ALA A 400 -12.52 -1.18 -3.12
CA ALA A 400 -13.20 -0.39 -4.13
C ALA A 400 -13.07 -1.00 -5.53
N THR A 401 -11.86 -1.36 -5.93
CA THR A 401 -11.60 -1.93 -7.26
C THR A 401 -12.10 -3.36 -7.39
N GLY A 402 -11.99 -4.18 -6.34
CA GLY A 402 -12.51 -5.55 -6.31
C GLY A 402 -14.02 -5.58 -6.56
N ARG A 403 -14.80 -4.87 -5.73
CA ARG A 403 -16.26 -4.77 -5.91
C ARG A 403 -16.64 -4.29 -7.30
N THR A 404 -15.98 -3.23 -7.77
CA THR A 404 -16.25 -2.61 -9.07
C THR A 404 -15.98 -3.57 -10.24
N ALA A 405 -14.84 -4.28 -10.22
CA ALA A 405 -14.48 -5.25 -11.25
C ALA A 405 -15.43 -6.46 -11.27
N GLY A 406 -15.84 -6.95 -10.09
CA GLY A 406 -16.83 -8.03 -9.99
C GLY A 406 -18.18 -7.64 -10.60
N ASP A 407 -18.70 -6.47 -10.23
CA ASP A 407 -19.93 -5.93 -10.80
C ASP A 407 -19.82 -5.70 -12.32
N GLY A 408 -18.68 -5.18 -12.79
CA GLY A 408 -18.40 -4.96 -14.20
C GLY A 408 -18.37 -6.27 -14.99
N ALA A 409 -17.70 -7.29 -14.46
CA ALA A 409 -17.61 -8.62 -15.07
C ALA A 409 -18.99 -9.26 -15.21
N ALA A 410 -19.81 -9.22 -14.16
CA ALA A 410 -21.17 -9.76 -14.20
C ALA A 410 -22.06 -9.02 -15.22
N LYS A 411 -22.05 -7.69 -15.24
CA LYS A 411 -22.81 -6.91 -16.24
C LYS A 411 -22.37 -7.23 -17.66
N SER A 412 -21.06 -7.31 -17.88
CA SER A 412 -20.50 -7.64 -19.19
C SER A 412 -20.86 -9.07 -19.62
N PHE A 413 -20.87 -10.03 -18.70
CA PHE A 413 -21.31 -11.40 -18.96
C PHE A 413 -22.78 -11.44 -19.40
N LEU A 414 -23.67 -10.82 -18.61
CA LEU A 414 -25.11 -10.77 -18.89
C LEU A 414 -25.43 -10.08 -20.22
N ALA A 415 -24.73 -8.99 -20.54
CA ALA A 415 -24.89 -8.30 -21.82
C ALA A 415 -24.45 -9.15 -23.01
N GLY A 416 -23.38 -9.94 -22.85
CA GLY A 416 -22.91 -10.86 -23.90
C GLY A 416 -23.88 -12.03 -24.12
N ALA A 417 -24.48 -12.56 -23.05
CA ALA A 417 -25.46 -13.64 -23.13
C ALA A 417 -26.75 -13.23 -23.84
N ALA A 418 -27.15 -11.96 -23.77
CA ALA A 418 -28.35 -11.44 -24.42
C ALA A 418 -28.22 -11.27 -25.96
N VAL A 419 -27.01 -11.39 -26.52
CA VAL A 419 -26.70 -11.16 -27.94
C VAL A 419 -26.45 -12.47 -28.70
N SER A 420 -26.35 -13.60 -28.00
CA SER A 420 -26.24 -14.93 -28.63
C SER A 420 -27.63 -15.42 -29.06
N PRO A 421 -27.85 -15.76 -30.34
CA PRO A 421 -29.16 -16.10 -30.91
C PRO A 421 -29.75 -17.42 -30.41
#